data_AF-A0A150JYP3-F1
#
_entry.id   AF-A0A150JYP3-F1
#
_cell.length_a   1.000
_cell.length_b   1.000
_cell.length_c   1.000
_cell.angle_alpha   90.00
_cell.angle_beta   90.00
_cell.angle_gamma   90.00
#
_symmetry.space_group_name_H-M   'P 1'
#
loop_
_entity.id
_entity.type
_entity.pdbx_description
1 polymer ?
#
loop_
_entity_poly.entity_id
_entity_poly.type
_entity_poly.pdbx_seq_one_letter_code
_entity_poly.pdbx_strand_id
1 'polypeptide(L)'
;MKREIAFKREKFSLYIAVFLFLYAFVLMLFFTESSPLFAINEWVDANAFFTVGKGMANGLVPYRDLFEQKGPLLYALHAIAYTISPKTFLGVYCLESAAMFINLIFIQKISNLYLKRLPSMLVAVIFPIFFLNSNSFRFGDSAEEFATPFLIIFFYLVLNHLKKESDFTFSWLVYLINGFMAGCVFWIKFTLLGAWIGFYFALFIIFTVQKKWKDEVRAVLFTITGLFLSCVPWLCYFGLHHAISDLINVYLKFNLFMYSSQLSFIGKLINCAVLFGEFFNRNWEMKLIMMIGIIDFLLTRKFFVNKMQKYLLASMISFLILGVYIGGRSYPYYYLIIVPVIMFGLISIGYYLQSAYEKSDFNILNHVNWDVVFATAFLSLVLCFGYNSNIKESKFFVRFPPAQQTFAKVINQTPNPTLLNYGALDGGFYLAANIVPNVKYFEKQNIDPKIYPENMQAQNRYIMEKKVKFVVIRQSRWKSGPPHIPLLKQNYRLVKKQFQMVEGKPYDYLLYKLKSD
;
A
#
# COMPACT_ATOMS: atom_id res chain seq x y z
N MET A 1 15.46 -30.68 28.94
CA MET A 1 16.70 -30.01 28.47
C MET A 1 16.39 -28.55 28.17
N LYS A 2 16.57 -27.67 29.16
CA LYS A 2 16.34 -26.22 29.05
C LYS A 2 17.55 -25.59 28.34
N ARG A 3 17.35 -24.99 27.16
CA ARG A 3 18.24 -23.94 26.66
C ARG A 3 17.48 -22.61 26.77
N GLU A 4 17.63 -21.96 27.91
CA GLU A 4 17.41 -20.52 28.00
C GLU A 4 18.52 -19.84 27.21
N ILE A 5 18.25 -19.53 25.95
CA ILE A 5 19.07 -18.55 25.23
C ILE A 5 18.53 -17.18 25.64
N ALA A 6 18.93 -16.73 26.84
CA ALA A 6 18.79 -15.35 27.23
C ALA A 6 19.83 -14.53 26.47
N PHE A 7 19.51 -14.12 25.23
CA PHE A 7 20.31 -13.10 24.56
C PHE A 7 20.20 -11.81 25.39
N LYS A 8 21.34 -11.37 25.93
CA LYS A 8 21.52 -10.01 26.47
C LYS A 8 21.00 -9.03 25.42
N ARG A 9 19.87 -8.37 25.69
CA ARG A 9 19.26 -7.34 24.83
C ARG A 9 20.15 -6.09 24.86
N GLU A 10 21.20 -6.10 24.08
CA GLU A 10 21.93 -4.88 23.75
C GLU A 10 21.00 -3.93 22.96
N LYS A 11 21.09 -2.63 23.22
CA LYS A 11 20.29 -1.61 22.53
C LYS A 11 20.46 -1.77 21.01
N PHE A 12 19.36 -1.61 20.28
CA PHE A 12 19.39 -1.58 18.82
C PHE A 12 20.47 -0.57 18.37
N SER A 13 21.46 -1.06 17.63
CA SER A 13 22.65 -0.28 17.29
C SER A 13 22.29 0.81 16.29
N LEU A 14 22.70 2.06 16.57
CA LEU A 14 22.50 3.21 15.67
C LEU A 14 23.01 2.92 14.25
N TYR A 15 24.14 2.22 14.13
CA TYR A 15 24.72 1.84 12.85
C TYR A 15 23.80 0.93 12.01
N ILE A 16 23.05 0.03 12.65
CA ILE A 16 22.05 -0.81 11.97
C ILE A 16 20.90 0.06 11.45
N ALA A 17 20.44 1.03 12.27
CA ALA A 17 19.38 1.96 11.87
C ALA A 17 19.82 2.78 10.64
N VAL A 18 21.01 3.37 10.70
CA VAL A 18 21.55 4.19 9.61
C VAL A 18 21.73 3.37 8.34
N PHE A 19 22.28 2.16 8.43
CA PHE A 19 22.42 1.28 7.28
C PHE A 19 21.07 0.93 6.63
N LEU A 20 20.08 0.49 7.43
CA LEU A 20 18.76 0.14 6.88
C LEU A 20 18.02 1.35 6.31
N PHE A 21 18.24 2.54 6.89
CA PHE A 21 17.71 3.79 6.35
C PHE A 21 18.29 4.08 4.96
N LEU A 22 19.62 4.07 4.82
CA LEU A 22 20.27 4.28 3.52
C LEU A 22 19.87 3.21 2.51
N TYR A 23 19.83 1.94 2.94
CA TYR A 23 19.41 0.82 2.09
C TYR A 23 17.96 0.98 1.59
N ALA A 24 17.02 1.40 2.46
CA ALA A 24 15.65 1.70 2.05
C ALA A 24 15.60 2.81 0.99
N PHE A 25 16.31 3.92 1.19
CA PHE A 25 16.35 5.01 0.21
C PHE A 25 16.95 4.59 -1.13
N VAL A 26 18.02 3.79 -1.11
CA VAL A 26 18.65 3.25 -2.33
C VAL A 26 17.69 2.31 -3.06
N LEU A 27 17.01 1.40 -2.35
CA LEU A 27 16.01 0.52 -2.96
C LEU A 27 14.88 1.32 -3.62
N MET A 28 14.25 2.23 -2.86
CA MET A 28 13.16 3.04 -3.39
C MET A 28 13.62 3.93 -4.55
N LEU A 29 14.88 4.37 -4.57
CA LEU A 29 15.39 5.19 -5.67
C LEU A 29 15.25 4.47 -7.01
N PHE A 30 15.49 3.15 -7.05
CA PHE A 30 15.47 2.37 -8.29
C PHE A 30 14.12 1.72 -8.62
N PHE A 31 13.28 1.42 -7.62
CA PHE A 31 12.12 0.53 -7.80
C PHE A 31 10.75 1.18 -7.68
N THR A 32 10.60 2.38 -7.11
CA THR A 32 9.33 3.15 -7.20
C THR A 32 9.42 4.19 -8.31
N GLU A 33 8.34 4.36 -9.08
CA GLU A 33 8.26 5.41 -10.09
C GLU A 33 8.05 6.80 -9.48
N SER A 34 7.83 6.89 -8.17
CA SER A 34 7.80 8.16 -7.44
C SER A 34 9.19 8.79 -7.29
N SER A 35 10.25 8.02 -7.54
CA SER A 35 11.62 8.48 -7.31
C SER A 35 12.06 9.56 -8.32
N PRO A 36 13.07 10.37 -7.99
CA PRO A 36 13.61 11.39 -8.90
C PRO A 36 14.15 10.85 -10.23
N LEU A 37 14.42 9.54 -10.34
CA LEU A 37 14.89 8.91 -11.58
C LEU A 37 13.81 8.89 -12.66
N PHE A 38 12.54 9.03 -12.29
CA PHE A 38 11.39 8.94 -13.17
C PHE A 38 10.86 10.32 -13.55
N ALA A 39 10.26 10.41 -14.74
CA ALA A 39 9.65 11.65 -15.22
C ALA A 39 8.36 11.98 -14.45
N ILE A 40 7.60 10.93 -14.14
CA ILE A 40 6.35 10.92 -13.38
C ILE A 40 6.06 9.45 -13.00
N ASN A 41 5.28 9.20 -11.96
CA ASN A 41 4.68 7.90 -11.72
C ASN A 41 3.51 7.73 -12.71
N GLU A 42 3.53 6.70 -13.56
CA GLU A 42 2.50 6.50 -14.57
C GLU A 42 1.19 5.92 -14.01
N TRP A 43 1.21 5.49 -12.74
CA TRP A 43 0.08 4.82 -12.15
C TRP A 43 -1.05 5.78 -11.81
N VAL A 44 -2.25 5.46 -12.30
CA VAL A 44 -3.43 6.30 -12.11
C VAL A 44 -3.86 6.45 -10.65
N ASP A 45 -3.66 5.43 -9.82
CA ASP A 45 -4.01 5.48 -8.39
C ASP A 45 -3.11 6.48 -7.65
N ALA A 46 -1.78 6.39 -7.86
CA ALA A 46 -0.79 7.32 -7.30
C ALA A 46 -1.10 8.80 -7.66
N ASN A 47 -1.43 9.04 -8.93
CA ASN A 47 -1.80 10.39 -9.39
C ASN A 47 -3.12 10.88 -8.77
N ALA A 48 -4.13 10.01 -8.65
CA ALA A 48 -5.39 10.36 -7.99
C ALA A 48 -5.18 10.70 -6.51
N PHE A 49 -4.39 9.90 -5.78
CA PHE A 49 -4.08 10.16 -4.37
C PHE A 49 -3.35 11.49 -4.21
N PHE A 50 -2.37 11.77 -5.06
CA PHE A 50 -1.64 13.03 -5.06
C PHE A 50 -2.55 14.21 -5.36
N THR A 51 -3.44 14.09 -6.37
CA THR A 51 -4.38 15.15 -6.74
C THR A 51 -5.38 15.45 -5.63
N VAL A 52 -5.90 14.42 -4.94
CA VAL A 52 -6.80 14.61 -3.80
C VAL A 52 -6.05 15.21 -2.60
N GLY A 53 -4.84 14.74 -2.29
CA GLY A 53 -3.99 15.32 -1.25
C GLY A 53 -3.61 16.78 -1.53
N LYS A 54 -3.29 17.10 -2.79
CA LYS A 54 -3.10 18.48 -3.28
C LYS A 54 -4.36 19.33 -3.08
N GLY A 55 -5.54 18.78 -3.41
CA GLY A 55 -6.82 19.43 -3.15
C GLY A 55 -7.00 19.74 -1.67
N MET A 56 -6.75 18.75 -0.80
CA MET A 56 -6.81 18.90 0.66
C MET A 56 -5.91 20.01 1.16
N ALA A 57 -4.66 20.07 0.67
CA ALA A 57 -3.71 21.13 1.03
C ALA A 57 -4.11 22.53 0.52
N ASN A 58 -5.02 22.60 -0.47
CA ASN A 58 -5.52 23.85 -1.06
C ASN A 58 -6.98 24.16 -0.64
N GLY A 59 -7.47 23.55 0.44
CA GLY A 59 -8.77 23.85 1.04
C GLY A 59 -9.97 23.12 0.43
N LEU A 60 -9.75 22.18 -0.49
CA LEU A 60 -10.79 21.27 -0.96
C LEU A 60 -10.98 20.10 0.00
N VAL A 61 -12.20 19.62 0.11
CA VAL A 61 -12.57 18.54 1.02
C VAL A 61 -12.77 17.26 0.22
N PRO A 62 -11.98 16.19 0.46
CA PRO A 62 -12.18 14.90 -0.18
C PRO A 62 -13.63 14.42 -0.04
N TYR A 63 -14.13 13.64 -1.00
CA TYR A 63 -15.50 13.13 -1.10
C TYR A 63 -16.58 14.18 -1.44
N ARG A 64 -16.51 15.38 -0.84
CA ARG A 64 -17.42 16.50 -1.10
C ARG A 64 -17.06 17.21 -2.39
N ASP A 65 -15.82 17.70 -2.46
CA ASP A 65 -15.32 18.55 -3.55
C ASP A 65 -14.52 17.75 -4.57
N LEU A 66 -14.02 16.57 -4.19
CA LEU A 66 -13.22 15.68 -5.03
C LEU A 66 -13.67 14.23 -4.81
N PHE A 67 -14.20 13.58 -5.84
CA PHE A 67 -14.74 12.23 -5.72
C PHE A 67 -13.67 11.15 -5.94
N GLU A 68 -13.20 10.55 -4.85
CA GLU A 68 -12.34 9.36 -4.82
C GLU A 68 -12.75 8.50 -3.60
N GLN A 69 -12.42 7.20 -3.59
CA GLN A 69 -12.96 6.24 -2.61
C GLN A 69 -11.95 5.64 -1.63
N LYS A 70 -10.66 6.01 -1.64
CA LYS A 70 -9.72 5.63 -0.58
C LYS A 70 -9.92 6.43 0.70
N GLY A 71 -9.23 6.02 1.77
CA GLY A 71 -9.39 6.64 3.07
C GLY A 71 -8.63 7.97 3.22
N PRO A 72 -9.07 8.83 4.15
CA PRO A 72 -8.57 10.19 4.29
C PRO A 72 -7.13 10.26 4.82
N LEU A 73 -6.66 9.25 5.56
CA LEU A 73 -5.25 9.19 5.98
C LEU A 73 -4.31 9.10 4.79
N LEU A 74 -4.70 8.35 3.76
CA LEU A 74 -3.91 8.26 2.53
C LEU A 74 -3.78 9.62 1.87
N TYR A 75 -4.86 10.39 1.75
CA TYR A 75 -4.79 11.74 1.17
C TYR A 75 -4.03 12.72 2.04
N ALA A 76 -4.09 12.61 3.37
CA ALA A 76 -3.31 13.45 4.26
C ALA A 76 -1.79 13.19 4.10
N LEU A 77 -1.37 11.92 3.92
CA LEU A 77 0.01 11.60 3.56
C LEU A 77 0.41 12.29 2.24
N HIS A 78 -0.48 12.29 1.25
CA HIS A 78 -0.24 12.96 -0.03
C HIS A 78 -0.27 14.49 0.08
N ALA A 79 -1.06 15.06 0.99
CA ALA A 79 -1.03 16.49 1.30
C ALA A 79 0.32 16.89 1.89
N ILE A 80 0.92 16.04 2.75
CA ILE A 80 2.29 16.22 3.25
C ILE A 80 3.30 16.08 2.10
N ALA A 81 3.15 15.08 1.23
CA ALA A 81 4.03 14.93 0.07
C ALA A 81 3.98 16.17 -0.85
N TYR A 82 2.80 16.75 -1.02
CA TYR A 82 2.59 17.95 -1.81
C TYR A 82 3.34 19.17 -1.27
N THR A 83 3.48 19.33 0.05
CA THR A 83 4.24 20.46 0.63
C THR A 83 5.74 20.36 0.36
N ILE A 84 6.27 19.14 0.18
CA ILE A 84 7.67 18.91 -0.20
C ILE A 84 7.88 19.25 -1.69
N SER A 85 6.99 18.80 -2.56
CA SER A 85 7.08 19.07 -3.99
C SER A 85 5.70 19.08 -4.66
N PRO A 86 5.22 20.24 -5.15
CA PRO A 86 3.87 20.34 -5.72
C PRO A 86 3.72 19.77 -7.16
N LYS A 87 4.85 19.54 -7.86
CA LYS A 87 4.90 19.18 -9.29
C LYS A 87 5.57 17.84 -9.58
N THR A 88 6.07 17.16 -8.56
CA THR A 88 6.78 15.88 -8.68
C THR A 88 6.44 14.98 -7.50
N PHE A 89 6.68 13.69 -7.64
CA PHE A 89 6.48 12.69 -6.60
C PHE A 89 7.59 12.64 -5.52
N LEU A 90 8.53 13.60 -5.48
CA LEU A 90 9.63 13.58 -4.52
C LEU A 90 9.15 13.42 -3.05
N GLY A 91 8.06 14.09 -2.67
CA GLY A 91 7.49 13.95 -1.33
C GLY A 91 6.95 12.53 -1.07
N VAL A 92 6.34 11.90 -2.07
CA VAL A 92 5.84 10.53 -2.00
C VAL A 92 7.02 9.55 -1.89
N TYR A 93 8.07 9.73 -2.69
CA TYR A 93 9.30 8.95 -2.59
C TYR A 93 9.90 8.97 -1.17
N CYS A 94 9.90 10.13 -0.50
CA CYS A 94 10.35 10.23 0.89
C CYS A 94 9.47 9.41 1.85
N LEU A 95 8.15 9.43 1.65
CA LEU A 95 7.20 8.67 2.47
C LEU A 95 7.32 7.16 2.23
N GLU A 96 7.43 6.71 0.98
CA GLU A 96 7.67 5.31 0.63
C GLU A 96 9.01 4.82 1.20
N SER A 97 10.07 5.63 1.11
CA SER A 97 11.38 5.31 1.69
C SER A 97 11.32 5.18 3.21
N ALA A 98 10.54 6.04 3.88
CA ALA A 98 10.29 5.93 5.32
C ALA A 98 9.48 4.67 5.67
N ALA A 99 8.45 4.32 4.87
CA ALA A 99 7.68 3.10 5.05
C ALA A 99 8.53 1.84 4.90
N MET A 100 9.35 1.77 3.84
CA MET A 100 10.30 0.68 3.61
C MET A 100 11.32 0.58 4.75
N PHE A 101 11.86 1.70 5.24
CA PHE A 101 12.75 1.72 6.39
C PHE A 101 12.11 1.13 7.65
N ILE A 102 10.86 1.50 7.96
CA ILE A 102 10.11 0.94 9.08
C ILE A 102 9.92 -0.56 8.90
N ASN A 103 9.53 -1.02 7.70
CA ASN A 103 9.40 -2.44 7.38
C ASN A 103 10.70 -3.20 7.67
N LEU A 104 11.83 -2.72 7.15
CA LEU A 104 13.15 -3.33 7.36
C LEU A 104 13.55 -3.40 8.83
N ILE A 105 13.35 -2.32 9.60
CA ILE A 105 13.64 -2.31 11.04
C ILE A 105 12.82 -3.36 11.76
N PHE A 106 11.51 -3.43 11.52
CA PHE A 106 10.66 -4.34 12.28
C PHE A 106 10.79 -5.79 11.82
N ILE A 107 11.10 -6.05 10.55
CA ILE A 107 11.49 -7.39 10.08
C ILE A 107 12.78 -7.84 10.75
N GLN A 108 13.77 -6.97 10.87
CA GLN A 108 15.00 -7.26 11.61
C GLN A 108 14.70 -7.54 13.10
N LYS A 109 13.83 -6.75 13.73
CA LYS A 109 13.42 -6.96 15.14
C LYS A 109 12.67 -8.27 15.33
N ILE A 110 11.78 -8.64 14.41
CA ILE A 110 11.07 -9.94 14.43
C ILE A 110 12.07 -11.07 14.25
N SER A 111 12.99 -10.95 13.30
CA SER A 111 14.01 -11.97 13.03
C SER A 111 14.92 -12.20 14.23
N ASN A 112 15.30 -11.15 14.97
CA ASN A 112 16.06 -11.24 16.22
C ASN A 112 15.34 -12.00 17.35
N LEU A 113 14.02 -12.23 17.27
CA LEU A 113 13.32 -13.05 18.26
C LEU A 113 13.69 -14.54 18.12
N TYR A 114 14.21 -14.95 16.96
CA TYR A 114 14.42 -16.35 16.60
C TYR A 114 15.84 -16.65 16.09
N LEU A 115 16.55 -15.63 15.61
CA LEU A 115 17.87 -15.75 14.99
C LEU A 115 18.93 -14.91 15.74
N LYS A 116 20.19 -15.28 15.53
CA LYS A 116 21.36 -14.48 15.91
C LYS A 116 21.48 -13.22 15.03
N ARG A 117 22.41 -12.33 15.42
CA ARG A 117 22.54 -10.99 14.82
C ARG A 117 22.75 -11.02 13.31
N LEU A 118 23.71 -11.82 12.82
CA LEU A 118 24.00 -11.87 11.38
C LEU A 118 22.82 -12.44 10.57
N PRO A 119 22.30 -13.66 10.83
CA PRO A 119 21.17 -14.19 10.06
C PRO A 119 19.92 -13.29 10.11
N SER A 120 19.67 -12.64 11.25
CA SER A 120 18.58 -11.66 11.38
C SER A 120 18.76 -10.44 10.46
N MET A 121 19.97 -9.89 10.38
CA MET A 121 20.29 -8.84 9.41
C MET A 121 20.12 -9.32 7.97
N LEU A 122 20.51 -10.56 7.66
CA LEU A 122 20.36 -11.14 6.33
C LEU A 122 18.89 -11.27 5.92
N VAL A 123 18.00 -11.68 6.83
CA VAL A 123 16.55 -11.70 6.57
C VAL A 123 16.04 -10.32 6.18
N ALA A 124 16.45 -9.28 6.90
CA ALA A 124 16.01 -7.91 6.62
C ALA A 124 16.49 -7.43 5.24
N VAL A 125 17.76 -7.67 4.86
CA VAL A 125 18.28 -7.19 3.57
C VAL A 125 17.80 -8.00 2.36
N ILE A 126 17.43 -9.27 2.56
CA ILE A 126 16.88 -10.16 1.52
C ILE A 126 15.38 -9.91 1.29
N PHE A 127 14.62 -9.53 2.32
CA PHE A 127 13.18 -9.32 2.22
C PHE A 127 12.72 -8.42 1.05
N PRO A 128 13.40 -7.30 0.72
CA PRO A 128 13.05 -6.44 -0.40
C PRO A 128 12.94 -7.12 -1.77
N ILE A 129 13.67 -8.22 -2.01
CA ILE A 129 13.57 -9.01 -3.26
C ILE A 129 12.13 -9.41 -3.53
N PHE A 130 11.40 -9.79 -2.47
CA PHE A 130 10.00 -10.20 -2.57
C PHE A 130 9.06 -9.00 -2.47
N PHE A 131 9.33 -8.06 -1.58
CA PHE A 131 8.47 -6.90 -1.38
C PHE A 131 8.35 -6.02 -2.62
N LEU A 132 9.46 -5.81 -3.33
CA LEU A 132 9.54 -4.92 -4.49
C LEU A 132 9.23 -5.61 -5.81
N ASN A 133 8.79 -6.87 -5.82
CA ASN A 133 8.42 -7.57 -7.05
C ASN A 133 7.28 -6.84 -7.79
N SER A 134 7.43 -6.59 -9.10
CA SER A 134 6.47 -5.78 -9.87
C SER A 134 5.07 -6.37 -9.94
N ASN A 135 4.89 -7.68 -9.72
CA ASN A 135 3.57 -8.32 -9.71
C ASN A 135 2.72 -7.86 -8.52
N SER A 136 3.33 -7.41 -7.43
CA SER A 136 2.63 -6.91 -6.22
C SER A 136 2.96 -5.45 -5.90
N PHE A 137 4.21 -5.04 -6.04
CA PHE A 137 4.62 -3.65 -5.81
C PHE A 137 4.11 -2.70 -6.90
N ARG A 138 3.94 -3.22 -8.13
CA ARG A 138 3.53 -2.48 -9.31
C ARG A 138 4.46 -1.26 -9.51
N PHE A 139 4.00 -0.04 -9.26
CA PHE A 139 4.75 1.21 -9.49
C PHE A 139 5.18 1.93 -8.20
N GLY A 140 4.80 1.40 -7.02
CA GLY A 140 4.89 2.11 -5.74
C GLY A 140 3.68 3.03 -5.50
N ASP A 141 3.62 3.64 -4.31
CA ASP A 141 2.58 4.57 -3.86
C ASP A 141 1.18 3.92 -3.70
N SER A 142 1.14 2.64 -3.30
CA SER A 142 -0.12 1.92 -3.08
C SER A 142 -0.65 2.08 -1.65
N ALA A 143 -1.97 1.95 -1.50
CA ALA A 143 -2.59 1.89 -0.17
C ALA A 143 -2.06 0.70 0.65
N GLU A 144 -1.81 -0.43 -0.01
CA GLU A 144 -1.22 -1.63 0.58
C GLU A 144 0.19 -1.36 1.10
N GLU A 145 1.01 -0.65 0.34
CA GLU A 145 2.38 -0.28 0.73
C GLU A 145 2.37 0.54 2.03
N PHE A 146 1.58 1.62 2.11
CA PHE A 146 1.48 2.43 3.32
C PHE A 146 0.83 1.71 4.51
N ALA A 147 0.08 0.63 4.28
CA ALA A 147 -0.47 -0.21 5.33
C ALA A 147 0.54 -1.23 5.89
N THR A 148 1.56 -1.61 5.10
CA THR A 148 2.53 -2.66 5.49
C THR A 148 3.34 -2.35 6.76
N PRO A 149 3.77 -1.11 7.06
CA PRO A 149 4.48 -0.81 8.31
C PRO A 149 3.62 -1.10 9.54
N PHE A 150 2.34 -0.74 9.50
CA PHE A 150 1.40 -1.01 10.59
C PHE A 150 1.23 -2.52 10.82
N LEU A 151 1.13 -3.30 9.73
CA LEU A 151 0.98 -4.75 9.80
C LEU A 151 2.25 -5.43 10.38
N ILE A 152 3.44 -5.02 9.93
CA ILE A 152 4.70 -5.60 10.41
C ILE A 152 4.96 -5.22 11.88
N ILE A 153 4.69 -3.96 12.28
CA ILE A 153 4.76 -3.54 13.69
C ILE A 153 3.77 -4.37 14.52
N PHE A 154 2.56 -4.58 14.02
CA PHE A 154 1.56 -5.41 14.68
C PHE A 154 2.05 -6.85 14.89
N PHE A 155 2.59 -7.50 13.85
CA PHE A 155 3.23 -8.81 14.00
C PHE A 155 4.36 -8.78 15.03
N TYR A 156 5.22 -7.76 15.02
CA TYR A 156 6.29 -7.64 16.01
C TYR A 156 5.75 -7.57 17.44
N LEU A 157 4.73 -6.76 17.71
CA LEU A 157 4.13 -6.64 19.06
C LEU A 157 3.58 -7.98 19.54
N VAL A 158 2.88 -8.71 18.66
CA VAL A 158 2.34 -10.04 18.97
C VAL A 158 3.45 -11.05 19.22
N LEU A 159 4.37 -11.22 18.27
CA LEU A 159 5.43 -12.24 18.35
C LEU A 159 6.40 -11.98 19.49
N ASN A 160 6.75 -10.72 19.75
CA ASN A 160 7.62 -10.35 20.87
C ASN A 160 6.96 -10.66 22.22
N HIS A 161 5.65 -10.48 22.36
CA HIS A 161 4.93 -10.89 23.57
C HIS A 161 4.93 -12.42 23.71
N LEU A 162 4.53 -13.16 22.67
CA LEU A 162 4.50 -14.64 22.69
C LEU A 162 5.87 -15.28 22.95
N LYS A 163 6.97 -14.56 22.64
CA LYS A 163 8.34 -15.02 22.90
C LYS A 163 8.77 -14.81 24.35
N LYS A 164 8.25 -13.76 25.01
CA LYS A 164 8.60 -13.40 26.39
C LYS A 164 7.70 -14.09 27.40
N GLU A 165 6.41 -14.09 27.12
CA GLU A 165 5.37 -14.58 28.01
C GLU A 165 4.77 -15.86 27.43
N SER A 166 4.40 -16.78 28.32
CA SER A 166 3.69 -18.01 27.94
C SER A 166 2.18 -17.81 27.88
N ASP A 167 1.68 -16.68 28.39
CA ASP A 167 0.28 -16.29 28.34
C ASP A 167 -0.08 -15.50 27.08
N PHE A 168 -1.37 -15.19 26.95
CA PHE A 168 -1.92 -14.39 25.84
C PHE A 168 -2.46 -13.05 26.34
N THR A 169 -2.08 -12.64 27.55
CA THR A 169 -2.62 -11.43 28.18
C THR A 169 -1.67 -10.28 27.87
N PHE A 170 -2.02 -9.48 26.87
CA PHE A 170 -1.22 -8.31 26.50
C PHE A 170 -1.45 -7.14 27.45
N SER A 171 -0.44 -6.28 27.58
CA SER A 171 -0.59 -5.01 28.31
C SER A 171 -1.63 -4.09 27.62
N TRP A 172 -2.29 -3.24 28.41
CA TRP A 172 -3.26 -2.27 27.89
C TRP A 172 -2.68 -1.38 26.78
N LEU A 173 -1.39 -1.01 26.89
CA LEU A 173 -0.72 -0.17 25.91
C LEU A 173 -0.59 -0.88 24.56
N VAL A 174 -0.39 -2.20 24.54
CA VAL A 174 -0.35 -2.98 23.28
C VAL A 174 -1.71 -2.99 22.61
N TYR A 175 -2.81 -3.18 23.37
CA TYR A 175 -4.16 -3.09 22.81
C TYR A 175 -4.47 -1.68 22.28
N LEU A 176 -4.09 -0.63 23.01
CA LEU A 176 -4.27 0.76 22.59
C LEU A 176 -3.52 1.04 21.29
N ILE A 177 -2.23 0.68 21.20
CA ILE A 177 -1.41 0.88 20.01
C ILE A 177 -1.97 0.07 18.84
N ASN A 178 -2.38 -1.19 19.06
CA ASN A 178 -2.98 -2.02 18.03
C ASN A 178 -4.30 -1.44 17.50
N GLY A 179 -5.15 -0.93 18.40
CA GLY A 179 -6.38 -0.24 18.03
C GLY A 179 -6.11 1.01 17.20
N PHE A 180 -5.12 1.81 17.59
CA PHE A 180 -4.72 3.00 16.83
C PHE A 180 -4.17 2.64 15.44
N MET A 181 -3.28 1.66 15.34
CA MET A 181 -2.75 1.19 14.05
C MET A 181 -3.84 0.58 13.15
N ALA A 182 -4.74 -0.22 13.73
CA ALA A 182 -5.92 -0.72 13.01
C ALA A 182 -6.77 0.45 12.50
N GLY A 183 -6.97 1.47 13.31
CA GLY A 183 -7.63 2.70 12.93
C GLY A 183 -6.92 3.44 11.78
N CYS A 184 -5.60 3.56 11.81
CA CYS A 184 -4.83 4.12 10.69
C CYS A 184 -5.04 3.32 9.39
N VAL A 185 -4.94 1.98 9.45
CA VAL A 185 -5.19 1.12 8.30
C VAL A 185 -6.64 1.22 7.83
N PHE A 186 -7.60 1.36 8.76
CA PHE A 186 -9.01 1.62 8.46
C PHE A 186 -9.16 2.92 7.67
N TRP A 187 -8.40 3.96 7.97
CA TRP A 187 -8.43 5.24 7.26
C TRP A 187 -7.48 5.33 6.05
N ILE A 188 -6.77 4.25 5.71
CA ILE A 188 -6.09 4.07 4.42
C ILE A 188 -6.99 3.26 3.49
N LYS A 189 -7.34 2.03 3.94
CA LYS A 189 -8.20 1.09 3.22
C LYS A 189 -8.68 -0.01 4.18
N PHE A 190 -9.95 0.05 4.60
CA PHE A 190 -10.50 -0.84 5.63
C PHE A 190 -10.52 -2.35 5.27
N THR A 191 -10.40 -2.72 4.00
CA THR A 191 -10.28 -4.14 3.60
C THR A 191 -8.96 -4.78 4.02
N LEU A 192 -7.97 -3.98 4.43
CA LEU A 192 -6.64 -4.45 4.86
C LEU A 192 -6.59 -4.85 6.35
N LEU A 193 -7.71 -4.76 7.07
CA LEU A 193 -7.79 -5.05 8.51
C LEU A 193 -7.82 -6.53 8.87
N GLY A 194 -7.78 -7.42 7.88
CA GLY A 194 -7.93 -8.86 8.07
C GLY A 194 -7.07 -9.44 9.20
N ALA A 195 -5.78 -9.10 9.25
CA ALA A 195 -4.89 -9.60 10.31
C ALA A 195 -5.35 -9.22 11.73
N TRP A 196 -5.85 -7.99 11.93
CA TRP A 196 -6.39 -7.54 13.22
C TRP A 196 -7.67 -8.28 13.57
N ILE A 197 -8.57 -8.48 12.60
CA ILE A 197 -9.80 -9.24 12.80
C ILE A 197 -9.46 -10.68 13.24
N GLY A 198 -8.51 -11.34 12.56
CA GLY A 198 -8.05 -12.68 12.94
C GLY A 198 -7.43 -12.73 14.33
N PHE A 199 -6.61 -11.74 14.69
CA PHE A 199 -6.03 -11.64 16.03
C PHE A 199 -7.10 -11.55 17.13
N TYR A 200 -8.06 -10.62 17.01
CA TYR A 200 -9.11 -10.46 18.02
C TYR A 200 -10.08 -11.64 18.04
N PHE A 201 -10.37 -12.24 16.88
CA PHE A 201 -11.15 -13.48 16.81
C PHE A 201 -10.46 -14.63 17.55
N ALA A 202 -9.15 -14.78 17.38
CA ALA A 202 -8.40 -15.80 18.09
C ALA A 202 -8.27 -15.50 19.59
N LEU A 203 -8.07 -14.24 19.99
CA LEU A 203 -8.06 -13.84 21.40
C LEU A 203 -9.39 -14.09 22.10
N PHE A 204 -10.50 -13.79 21.43
CA PHE A 204 -11.85 -14.07 21.93
C PHE A 204 -11.99 -15.56 22.30
N ILE A 205 -11.60 -16.46 21.40
CA ILE A 205 -11.64 -17.91 21.66
C ILE A 205 -10.66 -18.31 22.78
N ILE A 206 -9.44 -17.79 22.77
CA ILE A 206 -8.43 -18.08 23.80
C ILE A 206 -8.93 -17.68 25.19
N PHE A 207 -9.43 -16.45 25.35
CA PHE A 207 -9.90 -15.93 26.64
C PHE A 207 -11.18 -16.60 27.10
N THR A 208 -12.10 -16.93 26.18
CA THR A 208 -13.30 -17.71 26.50
C THR A 208 -12.92 -19.08 27.07
N VAL A 209 -12.03 -19.81 26.40
CA VAL A 209 -11.56 -21.14 26.86
C VAL A 209 -10.82 -21.06 28.20
N GLN A 210 -10.01 -20.01 28.38
CA GLN A 210 -9.26 -19.77 29.62
C GLN A 210 -10.11 -19.11 30.73
N LYS A 211 -11.38 -18.80 30.46
CA LYS A 211 -12.30 -18.08 31.37
C LYS A 211 -11.74 -16.72 31.85
N LYS A 212 -10.98 -16.02 30.99
CA LYS A 212 -10.31 -14.74 31.26
C LYS A 212 -11.14 -13.52 30.81
N TRP A 213 -12.39 -13.45 31.25
CA TRP A 213 -13.34 -12.39 30.82
C TRP A 213 -12.85 -10.95 31.10
N LYS A 214 -12.13 -10.74 32.21
CA LYS A 214 -11.57 -9.41 32.53
C LYS A 214 -10.52 -8.96 31.52
N ASP A 215 -9.67 -9.89 31.06
CA ASP A 215 -8.66 -9.60 30.05
C ASP A 215 -9.29 -9.35 28.67
N GLU A 216 -10.38 -10.04 28.38
CA GLU A 216 -11.16 -9.82 27.16
C GLU A 216 -11.81 -8.43 27.13
N VAL A 217 -12.50 -8.03 28.20
CA VAL A 217 -13.06 -6.67 28.34
C VAL A 217 -11.96 -5.63 28.24
N ARG A 218 -10.80 -5.87 28.86
CA ARG A 218 -9.62 -4.99 28.76
C ARG A 218 -9.13 -4.88 27.32
N ALA A 219 -9.01 -5.99 26.60
CA ALA A 219 -8.59 -6.01 25.21
C ALA A 219 -9.54 -5.20 24.34
N VAL A 220 -10.85 -5.40 24.48
CA VAL A 220 -11.88 -4.67 23.74
C VAL A 220 -11.84 -3.18 24.06
N LEU A 221 -11.87 -2.81 25.33
CA LEU A 221 -11.90 -1.41 25.76
C LEU A 221 -10.72 -0.61 25.19
N PHE A 222 -9.49 -1.04 25.45
CA PHE A 222 -8.30 -0.30 25.02
C PHE A 222 -8.12 -0.32 23.50
N THR A 223 -8.53 -1.39 22.82
CA THR A 223 -8.52 -1.43 21.35
C THR A 223 -9.50 -0.42 20.77
N ILE A 224 -10.73 -0.36 21.27
CA ILE A 224 -11.75 0.60 20.83
C ILE A 224 -11.28 2.03 21.13
N THR A 225 -10.68 2.28 22.29
CA THR A 225 -10.08 3.59 22.59
C THR A 225 -9.02 3.96 21.56
N GLY A 226 -8.11 3.04 21.21
CA GLY A 226 -7.08 3.28 20.21
C GLY A 226 -7.67 3.59 18.83
N LEU A 227 -8.68 2.81 18.41
CA LEU A 227 -9.38 3.02 17.16
C LEU A 227 -10.07 4.38 17.15
N PHE A 228 -10.77 4.76 18.22
CA PHE A 228 -11.41 6.06 18.35
C PHE A 228 -10.41 7.21 18.24
N LEU A 229 -9.23 7.10 18.88
CA LEU A 229 -8.17 8.11 18.76
C LEU A 229 -7.72 8.31 17.31
N SER A 230 -7.68 7.27 16.49
CA SER A 230 -7.38 7.40 15.06
C SER A 230 -8.47 8.11 14.26
N CYS A 231 -9.72 8.08 14.74
CA CYS A 231 -10.87 8.72 14.09
C CYS A 231 -10.91 10.22 14.35
N VAL A 232 -10.37 10.68 15.48
CA VAL A 232 -10.44 12.09 15.92
C VAL A 232 -10.01 13.08 14.83
N PRO A 233 -8.84 12.93 14.16
CA PRO A 233 -8.43 13.89 13.12
C PRO A 233 -9.45 14.03 11.99
N TRP A 234 -10.08 12.93 11.58
CA TRP A 234 -11.04 12.94 10.47
C TRP A 234 -12.40 13.48 10.90
N LEU A 235 -12.88 13.08 12.08
CA LEU A 235 -14.13 13.64 12.62
C LEU A 235 -14.01 15.16 12.82
N CYS A 236 -12.86 15.64 13.31
CA CYS A 236 -12.59 17.07 13.43
C CYS A 236 -12.53 17.74 12.05
N TYR A 237 -11.69 17.24 11.12
CA TYR A 237 -11.53 17.83 9.79
C TYR A 237 -12.87 17.89 9.03
N PHE A 238 -13.55 16.76 8.86
CA PHE A 238 -14.82 16.70 8.14
C PHE A 238 -15.95 17.41 8.91
N GLY A 239 -15.90 17.46 10.24
CA GLY A 239 -16.85 18.20 11.08
C GLY A 239 -16.76 19.71 10.86
N LEU A 240 -15.55 20.27 10.91
CA LEU A 240 -15.29 21.69 10.66
C LEU A 240 -15.69 22.11 9.23
N HIS A 241 -15.64 21.18 8.29
CA HIS A 241 -16.04 21.41 6.90
C HIS A 241 -17.48 21.00 6.56
N HIS A 242 -18.30 20.61 7.54
CA HIS A 242 -19.68 20.12 7.34
C HIS A 242 -19.79 18.97 6.31
N ALA A 243 -18.78 18.11 6.24
CA ALA A 243 -18.62 17.07 5.22
C ALA A 243 -18.60 15.64 5.80
N ILE A 244 -19.06 15.44 7.05
CA ILE A 244 -19.18 14.11 7.68
C ILE A 244 -20.10 13.20 6.85
N SER A 245 -21.18 13.74 6.30
CA SER A 245 -22.10 12.98 5.44
C SER A 245 -21.39 12.47 4.18
N ASP A 246 -20.57 13.30 3.53
CA ASP A 246 -19.80 12.90 2.36
C ASP A 246 -18.78 11.80 2.69
N LEU A 247 -18.07 11.93 3.82
CA LEU A 247 -17.17 10.89 4.32
C LEU A 247 -17.90 9.55 4.48
N ILE A 248 -19.05 9.53 5.16
CA ILE A 248 -19.81 8.29 5.38
C ILE A 248 -20.36 7.74 4.07
N ASN A 249 -20.90 8.58 3.20
CA ASN A 249 -21.55 8.14 1.96
C ASN A 249 -20.53 7.61 0.94
N VAL A 250 -19.38 8.27 0.78
CA VAL A 250 -18.37 7.87 -0.20
C VAL A 250 -17.39 6.86 0.38
N TYR A 251 -16.78 7.13 1.54
CA TYR A 251 -15.75 6.21 2.04
C TYR A 251 -16.35 4.90 2.55
N LEU A 252 -17.48 4.94 3.27
CA LEU A 252 -18.09 3.74 3.85
C LEU A 252 -19.14 3.12 2.92
N LYS A 253 -20.27 3.82 2.68
CA LYS A 253 -21.42 3.22 1.98
C LYS A 253 -21.09 2.84 0.54
N PHE A 254 -20.46 3.73 -0.22
CA PHE A 254 -20.15 3.46 -1.61
C PHE A 254 -19.18 2.27 -1.77
N ASN A 255 -18.12 2.18 -0.95
CA ASN A 255 -17.21 1.03 -0.99
C ASN A 255 -17.89 -0.28 -0.56
N LEU A 256 -18.75 -0.26 0.46
CA LEU A 256 -19.44 -1.46 0.95
C LEU A 256 -20.50 -1.98 -0.04
N PHE A 257 -21.31 -1.10 -0.60
CA PHE A 257 -22.52 -1.48 -1.34
C PHE A 257 -22.41 -1.36 -2.86
N MET A 258 -21.67 -0.37 -3.38
CA MET A 258 -21.60 -0.10 -4.82
C MET A 258 -20.32 -0.65 -5.46
N TYR A 259 -19.22 -0.66 -4.70
CA TYR A 259 -17.93 -1.12 -5.20
C TYR A 259 -17.74 -2.64 -5.08
N SER A 260 -18.30 -3.29 -4.06
CA SER A 260 -18.11 -4.73 -3.83
C SER A 260 -18.76 -5.60 -4.91
N SER A 261 -18.22 -6.81 -5.12
CA SER A 261 -18.80 -7.76 -6.08
C SER A 261 -20.20 -8.21 -5.64
N GLN A 262 -21.11 -8.38 -6.59
CA GLN A 262 -22.49 -8.84 -6.36
C GLN A 262 -22.60 -10.38 -6.16
N LEU A 263 -21.51 -11.07 -5.84
CA LEU A 263 -21.51 -12.50 -5.54
C LEU A 263 -22.18 -12.80 -4.18
N SER A 264 -22.76 -14.00 -4.06
CA SER A 264 -23.23 -14.55 -2.78
C SER A 264 -22.07 -14.71 -1.79
N PHE A 265 -22.35 -14.85 -0.50
CA PHE A 265 -21.30 -15.03 0.51
C PHE A 265 -20.40 -16.24 0.24
N ILE A 266 -20.99 -17.40 -0.11
CA ILE A 266 -20.24 -18.60 -0.50
C ILE A 266 -19.44 -18.34 -1.78
N GLY A 267 -20.03 -17.66 -2.75
CA GLY A 267 -19.34 -17.26 -3.98
C GLY A 267 -18.12 -16.37 -3.70
N LYS A 268 -18.21 -15.45 -2.74
CA LYS A 268 -17.10 -14.60 -2.29
C LYS A 268 -15.97 -15.42 -1.67
N LEU A 269 -16.28 -16.44 -0.86
CA LEU A 269 -15.28 -17.33 -0.28
C LEU A 269 -14.55 -18.18 -1.33
N ILE A 270 -15.30 -18.76 -2.28
CA ILE A 270 -14.71 -19.54 -3.38
C ILE A 270 -13.85 -18.62 -4.25
N ASN A 271 -14.36 -17.44 -4.61
CA ASN A 271 -13.61 -16.46 -5.39
C ASN A 271 -12.35 -16.00 -4.66
N CYS A 272 -12.40 -15.78 -3.34
CA CYS A 272 -11.22 -15.49 -2.54
C CYS A 272 -10.14 -16.58 -2.67
N ALA A 273 -10.53 -17.86 -2.59
CA ALA A 273 -9.60 -18.97 -2.73
C ALA A 273 -9.00 -19.05 -4.15
N VAL A 274 -9.82 -18.85 -5.18
CA VAL A 274 -9.38 -18.82 -6.59
C VAL A 274 -8.40 -17.69 -6.83
N LEU A 275 -8.76 -16.45 -6.45
CA LEU A 275 -7.93 -15.26 -6.65
C LEU A 275 -6.59 -15.37 -5.91
N PHE A 276 -6.62 -15.82 -4.65
CA PHE A 276 -5.40 -16.06 -3.92
C PHE A 276 -4.54 -17.15 -4.59
N GLY A 277 -5.14 -18.26 -5.02
CA GLY A 277 -4.45 -19.33 -5.73
C GLY A 277 -3.82 -18.89 -7.06
N GLU A 278 -4.52 -18.10 -7.85
CA GLU A 278 -3.99 -17.50 -9.10
C GLU A 278 -2.75 -16.64 -8.83
N PHE A 279 -2.82 -15.75 -7.83
CA PHE A 279 -1.68 -14.91 -7.45
C PHE A 279 -0.49 -15.74 -6.98
N PHE A 280 -0.75 -16.75 -6.18
CA PHE A 280 0.26 -17.65 -5.64
C PHE A 280 0.94 -18.47 -6.75
N ASN A 281 0.21 -18.83 -7.80
CA ASN A 281 0.77 -19.55 -8.95
C ASN A 281 1.59 -18.66 -9.88
N ARG A 282 1.29 -17.35 -9.96
CA ARG A 282 2.09 -16.40 -10.73
C ARG A 282 3.43 -16.07 -10.10
N ASN A 283 3.56 -16.23 -8.78
CA ASN A 283 4.77 -15.91 -8.01
C ASN A 283 5.28 -17.16 -7.27
N TRP A 284 5.80 -18.13 -8.02
CA TRP A 284 6.13 -19.46 -7.48
C TRP A 284 7.20 -19.38 -6.38
N GLU A 285 8.18 -18.49 -6.51
CA GLU A 285 9.23 -18.26 -5.52
C GLU A 285 8.67 -17.73 -4.19
N MET A 286 7.78 -16.73 -4.25
CA MET A 286 7.08 -16.20 -3.08
C MET A 286 6.24 -17.29 -2.43
N LYS A 287 5.56 -18.08 -3.26
CA LYS A 287 4.76 -19.22 -2.82
C LYS A 287 5.59 -20.22 -2.04
N LEU A 288 6.74 -20.63 -2.57
CA LEU A 288 7.62 -21.58 -1.92
C LEU A 288 8.06 -21.08 -0.55
N ILE A 289 8.59 -19.86 -0.47
CA ILE A 289 9.14 -19.31 0.77
C ILE A 289 8.04 -19.07 1.80
N MET A 290 6.89 -18.53 1.39
CA MET A 290 5.75 -18.35 2.28
C MET A 290 5.25 -19.68 2.84
N MET A 291 5.17 -20.73 2.01
CA MET A 291 4.77 -22.08 2.46
C MET A 291 5.78 -22.68 3.42
N ILE A 292 7.09 -22.55 3.17
CA ILE A 292 8.13 -22.99 4.11
C ILE A 292 7.91 -22.35 5.48
N GLY A 293 7.70 -21.03 5.52
CA GLY A 293 7.46 -20.29 6.77
C GLY A 293 6.20 -20.74 7.49
N ILE A 294 5.07 -20.78 6.79
CA ILE A 294 3.78 -21.18 7.37
C ILE A 294 3.86 -22.61 7.91
N ILE A 295 4.38 -23.55 7.13
CA ILE A 295 4.52 -24.96 7.54
C ILE A 295 5.43 -25.07 8.77
N ASP A 296 6.61 -24.45 8.75
CA ASP A 296 7.59 -24.61 9.82
C ASP A 296 7.14 -23.94 11.13
N PHE A 297 6.52 -22.75 11.06
CA PHE A 297 5.95 -22.07 12.24
C PHE A 297 4.72 -22.80 12.81
N LEU A 298 3.85 -23.35 11.96
CA LEU A 298 2.62 -24.00 12.42
C LEU A 298 2.82 -25.47 12.80
N LEU A 299 3.73 -26.21 12.17
CA LEU A 299 3.88 -27.65 12.41
C LEU A 299 5.00 -27.98 13.40
N THR A 300 6.10 -27.21 13.44
CA THR A 300 7.19 -27.49 14.39
C THR A 300 6.96 -26.86 15.76
N ARG A 301 7.74 -27.26 16.77
CA ARG A 301 7.74 -26.65 18.11
C ARG A 301 8.88 -25.65 18.34
N LYS A 302 9.62 -25.31 17.27
CA LYS A 302 10.84 -24.49 17.34
C LYS A 302 10.53 -23.03 17.69
N PHE A 303 9.47 -22.49 17.10
CA PHE A 303 9.06 -21.10 17.25
C PHE A 303 7.93 -20.93 18.26
N PHE A 304 6.96 -21.86 18.24
CA PHE A 304 5.82 -21.87 19.15
C PHE A 304 5.68 -23.21 19.87
N VAL A 305 5.62 -23.13 21.20
CA VAL A 305 5.47 -24.32 22.06
C VAL A 305 4.00 -24.71 22.19
N ASN A 306 3.10 -23.73 22.23
CA ASN A 306 1.67 -23.92 22.50
C ASN A 306 0.84 -23.96 21.19
N LYS A 307 -0.12 -24.88 21.10
CA LYS A 307 -1.10 -24.95 20.00
C LYS A 307 -1.89 -23.64 19.83
N MET A 308 -2.18 -22.94 20.91
CA MET A 308 -2.91 -21.67 20.85
C MET A 308 -2.10 -20.53 20.21
N GLN A 309 -0.76 -20.55 20.32
CA GLN A 309 0.12 -19.59 19.63
C GLN A 309 0.06 -19.82 18.11
N LYS A 310 0.08 -21.09 17.70
CA LYS A 310 -0.06 -21.50 16.29
C LYS A 310 -1.43 -21.11 15.73
N TYR A 311 -2.48 -21.34 16.52
CA TYR A 311 -3.84 -20.92 16.18
C TYR A 311 -3.94 -19.40 15.99
N LEU A 312 -3.38 -18.60 16.91
CA LEU A 312 -3.34 -17.14 16.79
C LEU A 312 -2.68 -16.69 15.48
N LEU A 313 -1.49 -17.22 15.16
CA LEU A 313 -0.80 -16.86 13.91
C LEU A 313 -1.58 -17.31 12.68
N ALA A 314 -2.10 -18.54 12.67
CA ALA A 314 -2.90 -19.07 11.57
C ALA A 314 -4.16 -18.23 11.33
N SER A 315 -4.83 -17.80 12.40
CA SER A 315 -6.00 -16.91 12.32
C SER A 315 -5.64 -15.55 11.71
N MET A 316 -4.56 -14.91 12.17
CA MET A 316 -4.10 -13.63 11.62
C MET A 316 -3.81 -13.72 10.12
N ILE A 317 -3.08 -14.74 9.67
CA ILE A 317 -2.73 -14.92 8.25
C ILE A 317 -3.99 -15.24 7.42
N SER A 318 -4.87 -16.11 7.94
CA SER A 318 -6.09 -16.51 7.21
C SER A 318 -7.04 -15.34 7.02
N PHE A 319 -7.29 -14.56 8.08
CA PHE A 319 -8.14 -13.39 7.97
C PHE A 319 -7.49 -12.26 7.19
N LEU A 320 -6.15 -12.12 7.18
CA LEU A 320 -5.44 -11.20 6.28
C LEU A 320 -5.78 -11.50 4.82
N ILE A 321 -5.66 -12.77 4.40
CA ILE A 321 -5.99 -13.19 3.04
C ILE A 321 -7.49 -12.98 2.75
N LEU A 322 -8.36 -13.38 3.67
CA LEU A 322 -9.80 -13.19 3.52
C LEU A 322 -10.17 -11.71 3.38
N GLY A 323 -9.65 -10.84 4.24
CA GLY A 323 -9.96 -9.40 4.23
C GLY A 323 -9.63 -8.74 2.89
N VAL A 324 -8.50 -9.12 2.28
CA VAL A 324 -8.05 -8.59 0.99
C VAL A 324 -8.98 -8.99 -0.16
N TYR A 325 -9.43 -10.25 -0.21
CA TYR A 325 -10.12 -10.79 -1.40
C TYR A 325 -11.62 -11.01 -1.23
N ILE A 326 -12.19 -10.94 -0.01
CA ILE A 326 -13.63 -11.15 0.23
C ILE A 326 -14.52 -10.13 -0.50
N GLY A 327 -13.97 -8.97 -0.86
CA GLY A 327 -14.66 -7.96 -1.69
C GLY A 327 -14.92 -8.42 -3.13
N GLY A 328 -14.29 -9.52 -3.57
CA GLY A 328 -14.51 -10.19 -4.84
C GLY A 328 -13.89 -9.53 -6.08
N ARG A 329 -13.17 -8.41 -5.89
CA ARG A 329 -12.32 -7.81 -6.92
C ARG A 329 -10.86 -8.12 -6.61
N SER A 330 -10.07 -8.36 -7.65
CA SER A 330 -8.64 -8.61 -7.52
C SER A 330 -7.85 -7.72 -8.46
N TYR A 331 -6.86 -7.05 -7.91
CA TYR A 331 -5.83 -6.37 -8.67
C TYR A 331 -4.46 -6.86 -8.22
N PRO A 332 -3.43 -6.83 -9.09
CA PRO A 332 -2.10 -7.33 -8.76
C PRO A 332 -1.49 -6.82 -7.47
N TYR A 333 -1.65 -5.53 -7.23
CA TYR A 333 -1.08 -4.87 -6.06
C TYR A 333 -1.74 -5.21 -4.73
N TYR A 334 -2.92 -5.85 -4.73
CA TYR A 334 -3.59 -6.29 -3.50
C TYR A 334 -2.78 -7.35 -2.75
N TYR A 335 -1.94 -8.12 -3.46
CA TYR A 335 -1.09 -9.12 -2.84
C TYR A 335 0.01 -8.51 -1.95
N LEU A 336 0.38 -7.23 -2.17
CA LEU A 336 1.50 -6.60 -1.47
C LEU A 336 1.36 -6.62 0.06
N ILE A 337 0.15 -6.43 0.59
CA ILE A 337 -0.09 -6.48 2.05
C ILE A 337 0.08 -7.90 2.64
N ILE A 338 0.06 -8.94 1.82
CA ILE A 338 0.28 -10.34 2.21
C ILE A 338 1.77 -10.69 2.19
N VAL A 339 2.56 -10.03 1.33
CA VAL A 339 4.01 -10.26 1.18
C VAL A 339 4.79 -10.24 2.51
N PRO A 340 4.49 -9.40 3.51
CA PRO A 340 5.12 -9.48 4.83
C PRO A 340 5.13 -10.88 5.48
N VAL A 341 4.18 -11.77 5.16
CA VAL A 341 4.15 -13.15 5.65
C VAL A 341 5.37 -13.96 5.18
N ILE A 342 6.01 -13.59 4.07
CA ILE A 342 7.26 -14.21 3.58
C ILE A 342 8.39 -14.12 4.61
N MET A 343 8.37 -13.12 5.51
CA MET A 343 9.38 -13.01 6.57
C MET A 343 9.48 -14.28 7.43
N PHE A 344 8.36 -14.99 7.65
CA PHE A 344 8.37 -16.26 8.38
C PHE A 344 9.18 -17.33 7.65
N GLY A 345 9.10 -17.37 6.32
CA GLY A 345 9.88 -18.30 5.49
C GLY A 345 11.37 -18.00 5.53
N LEU A 346 11.73 -16.72 5.42
CA LEU A 346 13.12 -16.28 5.53
C LEU A 346 13.70 -16.55 6.92
N ILE A 347 12.92 -16.34 7.99
CA ILE A 347 13.32 -16.69 9.36
C ILE A 347 13.53 -18.20 9.50
N SER A 348 12.63 -19.02 8.96
CA SER A 348 12.77 -20.47 8.96
C SER A 348 14.04 -20.92 8.26
N ILE A 349 14.30 -20.45 7.03
CA ILE A 349 15.54 -20.73 6.29
C ILE A 349 16.76 -20.29 7.11
N GLY A 350 16.75 -19.06 7.63
CA GLY A 350 17.82 -18.53 8.48
C GLY A 350 18.07 -19.37 9.72
N TYR A 351 17.02 -19.92 10.34
CA TYR A 351 17.13 -20.78 11.53
C TYR A 351 17.84 -22.10 11.21
N TYR A 352 17.51 -22.73 10.09
CA TYR A 352 18.18 -23.97 9.65
C TYR A 352 19.65 -23.73 9.28
N LEU A 353 19.94 -22.66 8.53
CA LEU A 353 21.31 -22.29 8.18
C LEU A 353 22.15 -22.00 9.42
N GLN A 354 21.62 -21.21 10.36
CA GLN A 354 22.27 -20.94 11.63
C GLN A 354 22.52 -22.23 12.41
N SER A 355 21.52 -23.11 12.52
CA SER A 355 21.64 -24.38 13.26
C SER A 355 22.69 -25.33 12.65
N ALA A 356 22.85 -25.30 11.32
CA ALA A 356 23.90 -26.05 10.64
C ALA A 356 25.29 -25.45 10.93
N TYR A 357 25.41 -24.13 10.87
CA TYR A 357 26.68 -23.42 11.05
C TYR A 357 27.17 -23.41 12.51
N GLU A 358 26.25 -23.40 13.48
CA GLU A 358 26.59 -23.51 14.92
C GLU A 358 27.33 -24.80 15.27
N LYS A 359 27.23 -25.85 14.45
CA LYS A 359 28.03 -27.07 14.61
C LYS A 359 29.50 -26.89 14.23
N SER A 360 29.81 -25.83 13.47
CA SER A 360 31.12 -25.60 12.85
C SER A 360 31.86 -24.43 13.50
N ASP A 361 31.18 -23.27 13.65
CA ASP A 361 31.74 -22.08 14.32
C ASP A 361 30.62 -21.19 14.92
N PHE A 362 30.62 -21.05 16.25
CA PHE A 362 29.56 -20.37 16.99
C PHE A 362 29.69 -18.83 17.02
N ASN A 363 30.92 -18.29 16.91
CA ASN A 363 31.21 -16.90 17.22
C ASN A 363 30.83 -15.94 16.09
N ILE A 364 31.01 -16.37 14.82
CA ILE A 364 30.73 -15.54 13.63
C ILE A 364 29.27 -15.07 13.60
N LEU A 365 28.33 -15.92 14.02
CA LEU A 365 26.90 -15.63 13.93
C LEU A 365 26.42 -14.58 14.95
N ASN A 366 27.13 -14.41 16.06
CA ASN A 366 26.74 -13.54 17.17
C ASN A 366 27.02 -12.05 16.91
N HIS A 367 27.89 -11.74 15.95
CA HIS A 367 28.25 -10.37 15.57
C HIS A 367 27.72 -10.03 14.18
N VAL A 368 27.56 -8.74 13.89
CA VAL A 368 27.20 -8.29 12.53
C VAL A 368 28.49 -8.22 11.71
N ASN A 369 28.70 -9.19 10.83
CA ASN A 369 29.75 -9.10 9.81
C ASN A 369 29.25 -8.16 8.69
N TRP A 370 29.78 -6.94 8.66
CA TRP A 370 29.33 -5.91 7.73
C TRP A 370 29.67 -6.24 6.27
N ASP A 371 30.79 -6.91 6.00
CA ASP A 371 31.16 -7.30 4.63
C ASP A 371 30.12 -8.25 4.03
N VAL A 372 29.69 -9.25 4.80
CA VAL A 372 28.63 -10.19 4.40
C VAL A 372 27.30 -9.46 4.23
N VAL A 373 26.97 -8.52 5.13
CA VAL A 373 25.73 -7.73 5.03
C VAL A 373 25.73 -6.85 3.79
N PHE A 374 26.81 -6.13 3.50
CA PHE A 374 26.94 -5.28 2.31
C PHE A 374 26.91 -6.11 1.03
N ALA A 375 27.63 -7.23 0.98
CA ALA A 375 27.61 -8.13 -0.17
C ALA A 375 26.19 -8.69 -0.42
N THR A 376 25.48 -9.09 0.64
CA THR A 376 24.11 -9.62 0.54
C THR A 376 23.12 -8.53 0.15
N ALA A 377 23.25 -7.32 0.69
CA ALA A 377 22.40 -6.19 0.33
C ALA A 377 22.62 -5.75 -1.12
N PHE A 378 23.86 -5.74 -1.59
CA PHE A 378 24.18 -5.50 -3.00
C PHE A 378 23.59 -6.58 -3.90
N LEU A 379 23.76 -7.87 -3.55
CA LEU A 379 23.15 -8.97 -4.29
C LEU A 379 21.62 -8.86 -4.31
N SER A 380 21.01 -8.50 -3.18
CA SER A 380 19.56 -8.32 -3.07
C SER A 380 19.07 -7.17 -3.94
N LEU A 381 19.79 -6.04 -3.98
CA LEU A 381 19.55 -4.93 -4.91
C LEU A 381 19.62 -5.40 -6.38
N VAL A 382 20.66 -6.17 -6.75
CA VAL A 382 20.80 -6.72 -8.10
C VAL A 382 19.63 -7.66 -8.45
N LEU A 383 19.23 -8.53 -7.53
CA LEU A 383 18.12 -9.46 -7.74
C LEU A 383 16.77 -8.73 -7.85
N CYS A 384 16.56 -7.63 -7.14
CA CYS A 384 15.37 -6.80 -7.29
C CYS A 384 15.19 -6.29 -8.74
N PHE A 385 16.27 -5.96 -9.47
CA PHE A 385 16.17 -5.60 -10.89
C PHE A 385 15.69 -6.73 -11.79
N GLY A 386 15.83 -7.99 -11.37
CA GLY A 386 15.27 -9.15 -12.07
C GLY A 386 13.76 -9.30 -11.89
N TYR A 387 13.22 -8.82 -10.76
CA TYR A 387 11.79 -8.95 -10.38
C TYR A 387 10.99 -7.66 -10.52
N ASN A 388 11.65 -6.52 -10.62
CA ASN A 388 11.04 -5.21 -10.80
C ASN A 388 11.66 -4.51 -12.01
N SER A 389 10.81 -4.23 -12.99
CA SER A 389 11.23 -3.64 -14.26
C SER A 389 10.95 -2.14 -14.37
N ASN A 390 10.48 -1.49 -13.29
CA ASN A 390 10.11 -0.07 -13.31
C ASN A 390 11.27 0.79 -13.80
N ILE A 391 12.52 0.48 -13.45
CA ILE A 391 13.69 1.24 -13.91
C ILE A 391 13.73 1.45 -15.45
N LYS A 392 13.09 0.59 -16.25
CA LYS A 392 12.97 0.74 -17.71
C LYS A 392 12.11 1.94 -18.13
N GLU A 393 11.25 2.46 -17.27
CA GLU A 393 10.45 3.68 -17.48
C GLU A 393 11.13 4.94 -16.92
N SER A 394 12.33 4.80 -16.34
CA SER A 394 13.11 5.93 -15.84
C SER A 394 13.67 6.79 -16.98
N LYS A 395 14.13 8.00 -16.62
CA LYS A 395 14.79 8.96 -17.54
C LYS A 395 16.07 8.43 -18.20
N PHE A 396 16.62 7.31 -17.71
CA PHE A 396 17.77 6.66 -18.33
C PHE A 396 17.40 5.99 -19.66
N PHE A 397 16.21 5.40 -19.73
CA PHE A 397 15.72 4.61 -20.87
C PHE A 397 14.68 5.38 -21.68
N VAL A 398 13.76 6.09 -21.02
CA VAL A 398 12.73 6.89 -21.68
C VAL A 398 13.21 8.34 -21.80
N ARG A 399 13.56 8.74 -23.03
CA ARG A 399 14.12 10.07 -23.34
C ARG A 399 13.08 11.09 -23.78
N PHE A 400 11.91 10.64 -24.22
CA PHE A 400 10.83 11.52 -24.65
C PHE A 400 9.98 11.94 -23.45
N PRO A 401 9.56 13.22 -23.38
CA PRO A 401 8.69 13.66 -22.30
C PRO A 401 7.33 12.96 -22.40
N PRO A 402 6.79 12.48 -21.27
CA PRO A 402 5.47 11.86 -21.26
C PRO A 402 4.39 12.92 -21.57
N ALA A 403 3.21 12.48 -22.00
CA ALA A 403 2.12 13.35 -22.45
C ALA A 403 1.75 14.39 -21.37
N GLN A 404 1.85 14.02 -20.11
CA GLN A 404 1.61 14.85 -18.93
C GLN A 404 2.50 16.09 -18.94
N GLN A 405 3.80 15.94 -19.17
CA GLN A 405 4.74 17.07 -19.23
C GLN A 405 4.53 17.92 -20.50
N THR A 406 4.28 17.28 -21.64
CA THR A 406 4.01 18.00 -22.90
C THR A 406 2.73 18.83 -22.80
N PHE A 407 1.66 18.27 -22.24
CA PHE A 407 0.38 18.94 -22.10
C PHE A 407 0.44 20.04 -21.05
N ALA A 408 1.17 19.82 -19.94
CA ALA A 408 1.41 20.86 -18.95
C ALA A 408 2.03 22.12 -19.56
N LYS A 409 2.99 22.00 -20.50
CA LYS A 409 3.57 23.15 -21.22
C LYS A 409 2.51 23.96 -21.99
N VAL A 410 1.55 23.29 -22.63
CA VAL A 410 0.46 23.94 -23.38
C VAL A 410 -0.56 24.57 -22.42
N ILE A 411 -0.92 23.85 -21.37
CA ILE A 411 -1.92 24.27 -20.38
C ILE A 411 -1.44 25.53 -19.64
N ASN A 412 -0.18 25.55 -19.21
CA ASN A 412 0.41 26.64 -18.42
C ASN A 412 0.59 27.95 -19.21
N GLN A 413 0.39 27.94 -20.52
CA GLN A 413 0.32 29.18 -21.32
C GLN A 413 -1.02 29.92 -21.14
N THR A 414 -2.02 29.28 -20.54
CA THR A 414 -3.34 29.88 -20.32
C THR A 414 -3.45 30.34 -18.87
N PRO A 415 -3.80 31.62 -18.61
CA PRO A 415 -4.03 32.10 -17.26
C PRO A 415 -5.15 31.33 -16.55
N ASN A 416 -4.93 30.99 -15.28
CA ASN A 416 -5.87 30.26 -14.41
C ASN A 416 -6.45 29.02 -15.11
N PRO A 417 -5.62 28.03 -15.49
CA PRO A 417 -6.09 26.87 -16.24
C PRO A 417 -6.93 25.96 -15.34
N THR A 418 -8.00 25.42 -15.92
CA THR A 418 -8.82 24.35 -15.33
C THR A 418 -8.82 23.15 -16.26
N LEU A 419 -8.91 21.96 -15.69
CA LEU A 419 -8.67 20.70 -16.38
C LEU A 419 -9.75 19.67 -16.03
N LEU A 420 -9.98 18.71 -16.92
CA LEU A 420 -10.78 17.51 -16.68
C LEU A 420 -10.08 16.29 -17.29
N ASN A 421 -9.85 15.24 -16.51
CA ASN A 421 -9.53 13.90 -17.03
C ASN A 421 -10.85 13.22 -17.40
N TYR A 422 -11.23 13.30 -18.67
CA TYR A 422 -12.54 12.82 -19.12
C TYR A 422 -12.53 11.30 -19.35
N GLY A 423 -13.48 10.60 -18.74
CA GLY A 423 -13.75 9.18 -18.97
C GLY A 423 -12.66 8.22 -18.47
N ALA A 424 -11.65 8.72 -17.76
CA ALA A 424 -10.55 7.95 -17.21
C ALA A 424 -10.17 8.46 -15.81
N LEU A 425 -9.52 7.61 -15.02
CA LEU A 425 -8.79 8.02 -13.81
C LEU A 425 -7.70 9.04 -14.14
N ASP A 426 -7.21 9.74 -13.11
CA ASP A 426 -6.17 10.74 -13.24
C ASP A 426 -4.89 10.14 -13.82
N GLY A 427 -4.54 10.60 -15.02
CA GLY A 427 -3.32 10.20 -15.70
C GLY A 427 -2.09 10.99 -15.26
N GLY A 428 -2.18 11.85 -14.25
CA GLY A 428 -1.07 12.69 -13.76
C GLY A 428 -0.97 14.07 -14.40
N PHE A 429 -2.02 14.49 -15.10
CA PHE A 429 -2.06 15.80 -15.76
C PHE A 429 -2.24 16.94 -14.76
N TYR A 430 -2.99 16.73 -13.65
CA TYR A 430 -3.12 17.71 -12.56
C TYR A 430 -1.79 17.92 -11.83
N LEU A 431 -1.03 16.84 -11.59
CA LEU A 431 0.30 16.92 -11.00
C LEU A 431 1.26 17.70 -11.91
N ALA A 432 1.38 17.28 -13.18
CA ALA A 432 2.32 17.88 -14.12
C ALA A 432 2.00 19.35 -14.45
N ALA A 433 0.72 19.70 -14.59
CA ALA A 433 0.28 21.09 -14.83
C ALA A 433 0.20 21.93 -13.54
N ASN A 434 0.37 21.30 -12.37
CA ASN A 434 0.14 21.93 -11.07
C ASN A 434 -1.25 22.56 -10.90
N ILE A 435 -2.29 21.84 -11.28
CA ILE A 435 -3.67 22.30 -11.20
C ILE A 435 -4.36 21.60 -10.04
N VAL A 436 -5.12 22.37 -9.26
CA VAL A 436 -6.09 21.86 -8.30
C VAL A 436 -7.42 21.69 -9.06
N PRO A 437 -8.08 20.51 -9.01
CA PRO A 437 -9.35 20.34 -9.72
C PRO A 437 -10.43 21.29 -9.23
N ASN A 438 -11.25 21.80 -10.15
CA ASN A 438 -12.35 22.72 -9.84
C ASN A 438 -13.74 22.07 -9.95
N VAL A 439 -13.79 20.76 -10.18
CA VAL A 439 -15.03 19.98 -10.33
C VAL A 439 -14.95 18.69 -9.54
N LYS A 440 -16.08 18.25 -8.97
CA LYS A 440 -16.17 17.05 -8.11
C LYS A 440 -15.70 15.77 -8.80
N TYR A 441 -16.23 15.52 -10.00
CA TYR A 441 -15.89 14.34 -10.80
C TYR A 441 -14.75 14.66 -11.77
N PHE A 442 -13.60 15.04 -11.21
CA PHE A 442 -12.40 15.44 -11.93
C PHE A 442 -11.74 14.31 -12.74
N GLU A 443 -12.12 13.07 -12.42
CA GLU A 443 -11.70 11.82 -13.03
C GLU A 443 -12.87 10.81 -13.02
N LYS A 444 -12.72 9.70 -13.76
CA LYS A 444 -13.69 8.59 -13.76
C LYS A 444 -13.18 7.40 -12.93
N GLN A 445 -13.87 7.08 -11.83
CA GLN A 445 -13.63 5.86 -11.06
C GLN A 445 -13.84 4.56 -11.85
N ASN A 446 -13.13 3.49 -11.45
CA ASN A 446 -13.18 2.14 -12.05
C ASN A 446 -14.48 1.39 -11.69
N ILE A 447 -15.61 1.97 -12.05
CA ILE A 447 -16.97 1.46 -11.80
C ILE A 447 -17.75 1.54 -13.09
N ASP A 448 -18.59 0.52 -13.32
CA ASP A 448 -19.47 0.48 -14.48
C ASP A 448 -20.43 1.69 -14.43
N PRO A 449 -20.51 2.52 -15.50
CA PRO A 449 -21.48 3.61 -15.59
C PRO A 449 -22.94 3.18 -15.39
N LYS A 450 -23.27 1.89 -15.58
CA LYS A 450 -24.61 1.36 -15.28
C LYS A 450 -24.89 1.31 -13.78
N ILE A 451 -23.87 1.09 -12.96
CA ILE A 451 -23.99 1.02 -11.48
C ILE A 451 -23.93 2.43 -10.89
N TYR A 452 -23.05 3.29 -11.42
CA TYR A 452 -22.88 4.66 -10.93
C TYR A 452 -22.81 5.67 -12.09
N PRO A 453 -23.97 6.01 -12.69
CA PRO A 453 -24.03 6.89 -13.87
C PRO A 453 -23.67 8.34 -13.56
N GLU A 454 -23.88 8.79 -12.32
CA GLU A 454 -23.68 10.16 -11.85
C GLU A 454 -22.30 10.70 -12.24
N ASN A 455 -21.26 9.88 -12.11
CA ASN A 455 -19.89 10.25 -12.43
C ASN A 455 -19.74 10.71 -13.90
N MET A 456 -20.21 9.90 -14.86
CA MET A 456 -20.13 10.25 -16.29
C MET A 456 -21.14 11.32 -16.69
N GLN A 457 -22.33 11.33 -16.08
CA GLN A 457 -23.33 12.38 -16.32
C GLN A 457 -22.80 13.76 -15.93
N ALA A 458 -22.12 13.86 -14.79
CA ALA A 458 -21.48 15.09 -14.35
C ALA A 458 -20.36 15.52 -15.30
N GLN A 459 -19.47 14.60 -15.71
CA GLN A 459 -18.43 14.93 -16.69
C GLN A 459 -19.00 15.42 -18.02
N ASN A 460 -20.04 14.77 -18.55
CA ASN A 460 -20.75 15.24 -19.74
C ASN A 460 -21.27 16.66 -19.53
N ARG A 461 -21.97 16.92 -18.42
CA ARG A 461 -22.48 18.25 -18.06
C ARG A 461 -21.37 19.30 -18.01
N TYR A 462 -20.19 18.98 -17.48
CA TYR A 462 -19.05 19.91 -17.45
C TYR A 462 -18.57 20.31 -18.86
N ILE A 463 -18.63 19.39 -19.84
CA ILE A 463 -18.34 19.69 -21.24
C ILE A 463 -19.42 20.60 -21.84
N MET A 464 -20.70 20.29 -21.59
CA MET A 464 -21.84 21.07 -22.12
C MET A 464 -21.82 22.51 -21.58
N GLU A 465 -21.62 22.67 -20.27
CA GLU A 465 -21.62 23.94 -19.55
C GLU A 465 -20.27 24.67 -19.59
N LYS A 466 -19.29 24.18 -20.35
CA LYS A 466 -17.95 24.78 -20.50
C LYS A 466 -17.24 25.04 -19.14
N LYS A 467 -17.39 24.15 -18.15
CA LYS A 467 -16.88 24.32 -16.77
C LYS A 467 -15.36 24.23 -16.62
N VAL A 468 -14.66 23.75 -17.64
CA VAL A 468 -13.20 23.59 -17.66
C VAL A 468 -12.59 24.18 -18.92
N LYS A 469 -11.36 24.69 -18.85
CA LYS A 469 -10.64 25.24 -20.00
C LYS A 469 -9.99 24.16 -20.85
N PHE A 470 -9.59 23.05 -20.21
CA PHE A 470 -8.93 21.94 -20.86
C PHE A 470 -9.59 20.61 -20.53
N VAL A 471 -9.61 19.73 -21.52
CA VAL A 471 -10.13 18.37 -21.39
C VAL A 471 -9.08 17.41 -21.94
N VAL A 472 -8.67 16.46 -21.12
CA VAL A 472 -7.76 15.39 -21.52
C VAL A 472 -8.56 14.11 -21.72
N ILE A 473 -8.37 13.47 -22.86
CA ILE A 473 -8.98 12.19 -23.19
C ILE A 473 -7.87 11.19 -23.45
N ARG A 474 -7.94 10.06 -22.75
CA ARG A 474 -7.09 8.89 -22.98
C ARG A 474 -7.85 7.86 -23.81
N GLN A 475 -7.39 7.62 -25.04
CA GLN A 475 -8.00 6.64 -25.94
C GLN A 475 -7.05 5.46 -26.16
N SER A 476 -7.53 4.23 -25.89
CA SER A 476 -6.78 3.03 -26.28
C SER A 476 -6.82 2.86 -27.79
N ARG A 477 -5.66 2.63 -28.42
CA ARG A 477 -5.59 2.34 -29.87
C ARG A 477 -6.18 0.98 -30.25
N TRP A 478 -6.43 0.11 -29.27
CA TRP A 478 -7.05 -1.19 -29.51
C TRP A 478 -8.58 -1.12 -29.60
N LYS A 479 -9.20 0.00 -29.23
CA LYS A 479 -10.65 0.20 -29.37
C LYS A 479 -10.97 0.97 -30.64
N SER A 480 -11.91 0.44 -31.42
CA SER A 480 -12.39 1.03 -32.66
C SER A 480 -13.16 2.33 -32.40
N GLY A 481 -12.68 3.44 -32.95
CA GLY A 481 -13.36 4.73 -32.96
C GLY A 481 -13.18 5.58 -31.68
N PRO A 482 -13.12 6.92 -31.80
CA PRO A 482 -13.09 7.81 -30.64
C PRO A 482 -14.43 7.72 -29.88
N PRO A 483 -14.43 7.80 -28.54
CA PRO A 483 -15.67 7.85 -27.79
C PRO A 483 -16.51 9.04 -28.26
N HIS A 484 -17.80 8.81 -28.49
CA HIS A 484 -18.73 9.90 -28.76
C HIS A 484 -18.93 10.67 -27.46
N ILE A 485 -18.42 11.91 -27.41
CA ILE A 485 -18.54 12.80 -26.27
C ILE A 485 -19.44 13.96 -26.70
N PRO A 486 -20.66 14.07 -26.16
CA PRO A 486 -21.61 15.09 -26.55
C PRO A 486 -21.01 16.50 -26.44
N LEU A 487 -21.25 17.33 -27.46
CA LEU A 487 -20.84 18.74 -27.52
C LEU A 487 -19.33 19.03 -27.41
N LEU A 488 -18.45 18.02 -27.32
CA LEU A 488 -17.01 18.24 -27.18
C LEU A 488 -16.42 19.00 -28.37
N LYS A 489 -16.65 18.53 -29.60
CA LYS A 489 -16.13 19.19 -30.82
C LYS A 489 -16.79 20.54 -31.08
N GLN A 490 -17.98 20.78 -30.54
CA GLN A 490 -18.67 22.05 -30.61
C GLN A 490 -17.99 23.07 -29.68
N ASN A 491 -17.82 22.73 -28.41
CA ASN A 491 -17.33 23.64 -27.37
C ASN A 491 -15.79 23.73 -27.30
N TYR A 492 -15.07 22.69 -27.72
CA TYR A 492 -13.61 22.60 -27.58
C TYR A 492 -12.92 22.29 -28.91
N ARG A 493 -11.68 22.75 -29.06
CA ARG A 493 -10.78 22.44 -30.18
C ARG A 493 -9.61 21.57 -29.71
N LEU A 494 -9.23 20.59 -30.51
CA LEU A 494 -8.03 19.78 -30.25
C LEU A 494 -6.79 20.66 -30.44
N VAL A 495 -5.94 20.77 -29.42
CA VAL A 495 -4.71 21.59 -29.46
C VAL A 495 -3.43 20.76 -29.40
N LYS A 496 -3.50 19.53 -28.89
CA LYS A 496 -2.35 18.61 -28.88
C LYS A 496 -2.83 17.16 -28.91
N LYS A 497 -2.06 16.32 -29.60
CA LYS A 497 -2.18 14.85 -29.56
C LYS A 497 -0.79 14.28 -29.29
N GLN A 498 -0.71 13.28 -28.41
CA GLN A 498 0.55 12.57 -28.16
C GLN A 498 0.26 11.08 -27.96
N PHE A 499 1.10 10.25 -28.58
CA PHE A 499 1.13 8.82 -28.34
C PHE A 499 2.02 8.50 -27.13
N GLN A 500 1.60 7.55 -26.30
CA GLN A 500 2.40 7.02 -25.20
C GLN A 500 2.04 5.56 -24.94
N MET A 501 3.06 4.76 -24.64
CA MET A 501 2.89 3.42 -24.09
C MET A 501 2.76 3.56 -22.58
N VAL A 502 1.71 2.99 -22.00
CA VAL A 502 1.51 2.97 -20.54
C VAL A 502 1.17 1.54 -20.15
N GLU A 503 1.96 0.95 -19.26
CA GLU A 503 1.87 -0.48 -18.89
C GLU A 503 1.90 -1.43 -20.11
N GLY A 504 2.74 -1.12 -21.11
CA GLY A 504 2.83 -1.89 -22.36
C GLY A 504 1.60 -1.76 -23.28
N LYS A 505 0.66 -0.86 -22.96
CA LYS A 505 -0.55 -0.62 -23.78
C LYS A 505 -0.45 0.70 -24.54
N PRO A 506 -0.82 0.73 -25.84
CA PRO A 506 -0.76 1.93 -26.64
C PRO A 506 -1.95 2.86 -26.41
N TYR A 507 -1.65 4.09 -26.01
CA TYR A 507 -2.65 5.15 -25.83
C TYR A 507 -2.36 6.37 -26.71
N ASP A 508 -3.44 6.93 -27.24
CA ASP A 508 -3.46 8.29 -27.76
C ASP A 508 -4.05 9.22 -26.68
N TYR A 509 -3.26 10.18 -26.24
CA TYR A 509 -3.70 11.28 -25.40
C TYR A 509 -4.09 12.47 -26.27
N LEU A 510 -5.26 13.03 -26.00
CA LEU A 510 -5.82 14.16 -26.72
C LEU A 510 -6.07 15.30 -25.74
N LEU A 511 -5.49 16.47 -26.00
CA LEU A 511 -5.72 17.70 -25.25
C LEU A 511 -6.64 18.62 -26.04
N TYR A 512 -7.80 18.87 -25.50
CA TYR A 512 -8.77 19.83 -26.01
C TYR A 512 -8.72 21.10 -25.18
N LYS A 513 -8.80 22.26 -25.85
CA LYS A 513 -8.92 23.59 -25.23
C LYS A 513 -10.28 24.18 -25.60
N LEU A 514 -10.92 24.82 -24.62
CA LEU A 514 -12.17 25.52 -24.82
C LEU A 514 -12.02 26.55 -25.95
N LYS A 515 -12.97 26.60 -26.88
CA LYS A 515 -12.99 27.65 -27.90
C LYS A 515 -13.31 28.97 -27.20
N SER A 516 -12.50 29.99 -27.46
CA SER A 516 -12.89 31.36 -27.15
C SER A 516 -14.16 31.67 -27.93
N ASP A 517 -15.16 32.21 -27.24
CA ASP A 517 -16.40 32.68 -27.87
C ASP A 517 -16.11 33.77 -28.90
#